data_AF-A0A8J6NCV7-F1
#
_entry.id   AF-A0A8J6NCV7-F1
#
_cell.length_a   1.000
_cell.length_b   1.000
_cell.length_c   1.000
_cell.angle_alpha   90.00
_cell.angle_beta   90.00
_cell.angle_gamma   90.00
#
_symmetry.space_group_name_H-M   'P 1'
#
loop_
_entity.id
_entity.type
_entity.pdbx_description
1 polymer ?
#
loop_
_entity_poly.entity_id
_entity_poly.type
_entity_poly.pdbx_seq_one_letter_code
_entity_poly.pdbx_strand_id
1 'polypeptide(L)' 'MFRTTKQWFFKVEDLKPKMIEFNKKINWIPKTGGHAFEAWLENLRDNSITKQRYWG' A
#
# COMPACT_ATOMS: atom_id res chain seq x y z
N MET A 1 10.64 15.13 12.80
CA MET A 1 11.66 15.69 11.88
C MET A 1 11.72 14.81 10.65
N PHE A 2 11.48 15.35 9.46
CA PHE A 2 11.59 14.59 8.20
C PHE A 2 13.00 14.77 7.61
N ARG A 3 13.59 13.71 7.06
CA ARG A 3 14.92 13.72 6.46
C ARG A 3 14.96 12.79 5.25
N THR A 4 15.52 13.28 4.15
CA THR A 4 15.72 12.48 2.94
C THR A 4 16.87 11.50 3.14
N THR A 5 16.63 10.23 2.85
CA THR A 5 17.63 9.16 2.89
C THR A 5 17.44 8.24 1.68
N LYS A 6 18.51 7.60 1.23
CA LYS A 6 18.41 6.56 0.19
C LYS A 6 17.88 5.28 0.84
N GLN A 7 16.82 4.74 0.28
CA GLN A 7 16.16 3.51 0.72
C GLN A 7 15.67 2.74 -0.51
N TRP A 8 15.39 1.45 -0.34
CA TRP A 8 14.73 0.65 -1.36
C TRP A 8 13.23 0.71 -1.18
N PHE A 9 12.52 0.78 -2.30
CA PHE A 9 11.06 0.90 -2.36
C PHE A 9 10.49 -0.17 -3.28
N PHE A 10 9.31 -0.69 -2.95
CA PHE A 10 8.53 -1.43 -3.93
C PHE A 10 7.78 -0.44 -4.83
N LYS A 11 7.81 -0.71 -6.14
CA LYS A 11 7.04 0.03 -7.15
C LYS A 11 5.58 -0.43 -7.15
N VAL A 12 4.88 -0.12 -6.07
CA VAL A 12 3.51 -0.57 -5.80
C VAL A 12 2.51 0.26 -6.58
N GLU A 13 2.86 1.50 -6.96
CA GLU A 13 1.96 2.37 -7.72
C GLU A 13 1.49 1.74 -9.05
N ASP A 14 2.35 1.02 -9.76
CA ASP A 14 2.02 0.31 -11.01
C ASP A 14 0.95 -0.80 -10.80
N LEU A 15 0.87 -1.34 -9.59
CA LEU A 15 -0.04 -2.43 -9.24
C LEU A 15 -1.40 -1.94 -8.72
N LYS A 16 -1.54 -0.65 -8.39
CA LYS A 16 -2.79 -0.08 -7.85
C LYS A 16 -4.04 -0.43 -8.65
N PRO A 17 -4.07 -0.30 -9.99
CA PRO A 17 -5.30 -0.58 -10.75
C PRO A 17 -5.75 -2.03 -10.58
N LYS A 18 -4.79 -2.97 -10.58
CA LYS A 18 -5.05 -4.40 -10.36
C LYS A 18 -5.54 -4.66 -8.94
N MET A 19 -4.94 -4.03 -7.94
CA MET A 19 -5.36 -4.20 -6.55
C MET A 19 -6.79 -3.69 -6.29
N ILE A 20 -7.18 -2.57 -6.91
CA ILE A 20 -8.55 -2.06 -6.85
C ILE A 20 -9.52 -3.03 -7.54
N GLU A 21 -9.16 -3.58 -8.70
CA GLU A 21 -9.99 -4.59 -9.38
C GLU A 21 -10.17 -5.84 -8.52
N PHE A 22 -9.11 -6.33 -7.89
CA PHE A 22 -9.19 -7.47 -6.98
C PHE A 22 -10.00 -7.16 -5.73
N ASN A 23 -9.90 -5.94 -5.19
CA ASN A 23 -10.69 -5.52 -4.04
C ASN A 23 -12.21 -5.65 -4.29
N LYS A 24 -12.66 -5.36 -5.51
CA LYS A 24 -14.08 -5.49 -5.91
C LYS A 24 -14.58 -6.93 -5.94
N LYS A 25 -13.68 -7.91 -6.05
CA LYS A 25 -14.00 -9.34 -6.05
C LYS A 25 -14.06 -9.92 -4.63
N ILE A 26 -13.61 -9.18 -3.62
CA ILE A 26 -13.57 -9.62 -2.22
C ILE A 26 -14.92 -9.34 -1.56
N ASN A 27 -15.44 -10.31 -0.81
CA ASN A 27 -16.62 -10.12 0.02
C ASN A 27 -16.24 -9.50 1.38
N TRP A 28 -16.50 -8.19 1.53
CA TRP A 28 -16.20 -7.45 2.75
C TRP A 28 -17.36 -7.48 3.75
N ILE A 29 -17.05 -7.80 5.01
CA ILE A 29 -17.99 -7.79 6.12
C ILE A 29 -17.38 -7.00 7.29
N PRO A 30 -17.94 -5.84 7.68
CA PRO A 30 -19.01 -5.10 7.00
C PRO A 30 -18.54 -4.52 5.66
N LYS A 31 -19.48 -4.25 4.73
CA LYS A 31 -19.18 -3.69 3.40
C LYS A 31 -18.39 -2.37 3.45
N THR A 32 -18.59 -1.58 4.50
CA THR A 32 -17.86 -0.32 4.72
C THR A 32 -16.34 -0.50 4.80
N GLY A 33 -15.86 -1.66 5.24
CA GLY A 33 -14.43 -1.99 5.25
C GLY A 33 -13.83 -2.03 3.84
N GLY A 34 -14.59 -2.53 2.85
CA GLY A 34 -14.15 -2.57 1.46
C GLY A 34 -13.98 -1.18 0.85
N HIS A 35 -14.89 -0.25 1.17
CA HIS A 35 -14.78 1.15 0.72
C HIS A 35 -13.59 1.87 1.35
N ALA A 36 -13.35 1.66 2.65
CA ALA A 36 -12.18 2.21 3.32
C ALA A 36 -10.87 1.67 2.72
N PHE A 37 -10.84 0.37 2.39
CA PHE A 37 -9.68 -0.26 1.75
C PHE A 37 -9.48 0.24 0.32
N GLU A 38 -10.56 0.46 -0.45
CA GLU A 38 -10.48 1.05 -1.79
C GLU A 38 -9.87 2.46 -1.75
N ALA A 39 -10.36 3.32 -0.84
CA ALA A 39 -9.80 4.66 -0.64
C ALA A 39 -8.32 4.64 -0.21
N TRP A 40 -7.92 3.64 0.57
CA TRP A 40 -6.52 3.43 0.94
C TRP A 40 -5.66 3.01 -0.27
N LEU A 41 -6.15 2.10 -1.12
CA LEU A 41 -5.46 1.64 -2.33
C LEU A 41 -5.24 2.78 -3.34
N GLU A 42 -6.21 3.68 -3.50
CA GLU A 42 -6.09 4.86 -4.38
C GLU A 42 -4.91 5.76 -3.98
N ASN A 43 -4.76 5.98 -2.66
CA ASN A 43 -3.74 6.85 -2.09
C ASN A 43 -2.41 6.17 -1.79
N LEU A 44 -2.30 4.86 -2.05
CA LEU A 44 -1.10 4.09 -1.75
C LEU A 44 0.14 4.71 -2.43
N ARG A 45 1.30 4.69 -1.79
CA ARG A 45 2.56 5.15 -2.40
C ARG A 45 3.57 4.03 -2.39
N ASP A 46 4.62 4.17 -3.17
CA ASP A 46 5.75 3.26 -3.11
C ASP A 46 6.29 3.20 -1.67
N ASN A 47 6.28 2.01 -1.09
CA ASN A 47 6.58 1.80 0.32
C ASN A 47 8.04 1.39 0.50
N SER A 48 8.70 1.99 1.49
CA SER A 48 10.09 1.65 1.85
C SER A 48 10.15 0.26 2.46
N ILE A 49 11.00 -0.61 1.93
CA ILE A 49 11.17 -1.98 2.46
C ILE A 49 12.37 -2.09 3.40
N THR A 50 13.32 -1.18 3.27
CA THR A 50 14.53 -1.22 4.09
C THR A 50 14.40 -0.39 5.36
N LYS A 51 14.90 -0.95 6.45
CA LYS A 51 15.22 -0.23 7.68
C LYS A 51 16.72 -0.36 7.93
N GLN A 52 17.36 0.72 8.35
CA GLN A 52 18.79 0.71 8.67
C GLN A 52 18.97 0.16 10.09
N ARG A 53 18.99 -1.17 10.23
CA ARG A 53 19.13 -1.91 11.51
C ARG A 53 19.91 -3.20 11.28
N TYR A 54 20.53 -3.73 12.33
CA TYR A 54 21.33 -4.97 12.26
C TYR A 54 20.49 -6.25 12.36
N TRP A 55 19.40 -6.21 13.12
CA TRP A 55 18.48 -7.35 13.30
C TRP A 55 17.12 -6.98 12.69
N GLY A 56 16.58 -7.90 11.88
CA GLY A 56 15.31 -7.78 11.15
C GLY A 56 14.24 -8.71 11.70
#